data_AF-A0A4Q9M5B9-F1
#
_entry.id   AF-A0A4Q9M5B9-F1
#
_cell.length_a   1.000
_cell.length_b   1.000
_cell.length_c   1.000
_cell.angle_alpha   90.00
_cell.angle_beta   90.00
_cell.angle_gamma   90.00
#
_symmetry.space_group_name_H-M   'P 1'
#
loop_
_entity.id
_entity.type
_entity.pdbx_description
1 polymer ?
#
loop_
_entity_poly.entity_id
_entity_poly.type
_entity_poly.pdbx_seq_one_letter_code
_entity_poly.pdbx_strand_id
1 'polypeptide(L)'
;MSFIPSSAASSATSPSITGASSLLPLLAQTSSLSLQISQTRVGTALLAQLLESSVINPHHPTHAQQHLDFDGQEAPPDTPGRRVDKLPFADIVGMVRDAPAAVRSLPIVAVESFQKGGENVGLVPHRYSVITITHPHDGPPTFMKLHLRAVGENVPVLTAELSDDRSALIRPCDRRLAALELSPGHPVQGGPSLDALAQLLDIIQQRVGRYDVHGRNCLWLADLVLFGSALKFSKHWLAEGRISPDQPIRQYLRGEIDVLASTTQCFLPPGLPWWLGNVYAALGKTFGAFNMHDEVANVVREWKDYLAAAPLNYALLGVA
;
A
#
# COMPACT_ATOMS: atom_id res chain seq x y z
N MET A 1 -55.52 20.78 -20.46
CA MET A 1 -54.44 19.85 -20.06
C MET A 1 -53.28 20.14 -21.02
N SER A 2 -52.34 21.04 -20.71
CA SER A 2 -51.14 20.80 -19.86
C SER A 2 -50.10 19.97 -20.64
N PHE A 3 -48.82 20.30 -20.86
CA PHE A 3 -47.91 21.43 -20.58
C PHE A 3 -46.73 21.32 -21.58
N ILE A 4 -46.04 22.43 -21.90
CA ILE A 4 -44.66 22.55 -22.43
C ILE A 4 -43.78 23.03 -21.23
N PRO A 5 -42.41 23.01 -21.14
CA PRO A 5 -41.30 22.55 -22.02
C PRO A 5 -40.18 21.73 -21.30
N SER A 6 -39.14 21.31 -22.02
CA SER A 6 -37.74 21.80 -21.81
C SER A 6 -36.67 20.78 -22.23
N SER A 7 -35.99 21.09 -23.34
CA SER A 7 -34.63 20.61 -23.61
C SER A 7 -33.67 21.28 -22.63
N ALA A 8 -33.31 20.58 -21.57
CA ALA A 8 -32.20 20.98 -20.71
C ALA A 8 -30.91 20.37 -21.24
N ALA A 9 -29.94 21.24 -21.45
CA ALA A 9 -28.58 20.96 -21.84
C ALA A 9 -27.98 19.80 -21.01
N SER A 10 -27.43 18.81 -21.69
CA SER A 10 -26.45 17.89 -21.11
C SER A 10 -25.24 18.75 -20.72
N SER A 11 -25.14 19.07 -19.44
CA SER A 11 -23.91 19.54 -18.82
C SER A 11 -22.90 18.41 -18.95
N ALA A 12 -22.04 18.55 -19.96
CA ALA A 12 -20.78 17.83 -20.03
C ALA A 12 -19.98 18.17 -18.77
N THR A 13 -20.11 17.34 -17.74
CA THR A 13 -19.12 17.28 -16.66
C THR A 13 -17.91 16.60 -17.24
N SER A 14 -16.93 17.43 -17.60
CA SER A 14 -15.54 17.05 -17.78
C SER A 14 -15.14 16.04 -16.69
N PRO A 15 -14.50 14.90 -17.02
CA PRO A 15 -13.96 14.02 -16.01
C PRO A 15 -12.80 14.74 -15.34
N SER A 16 -13.08 15.34 -14.17
CA SER A 16 -12.07 15.88 -13.28
C SER A 16 -11.17 14.73 -12.85
N ILE A 17 -9.92 14.73 -13.31
CA ILE A 17 -8.83 13.92 -12.76
C ILE A 17 -8.49 14.50 -11.38
N THR A 18 -9.41 14.36 -10.44
CA THR A 18 -9.19 14.65 -9.01
C THR A 18 -9.46 13.35 -8.28
N GLY A 19 -8.44 12.48 -8.29
CA GLY A 19 -8.38 11.31 -7.40
C GLY A 19 -8.43 11.74 -5.93
N ALA A 20 -8.61 10.78 -5.04
CA ALA A 20 -8.52 10.97 -3.59
C ALA A 20 -7.13 11.42 -3.13
N SER A 21 -6.12 11.18 -3.96
CA SER A 21 -4.72 11.46 -3.69
C SER A 21 -4.14 12.50 -4.64
N SER A 22 -3.45 13.48 -4.06
CA SER A 22 -2.60 14.45 -4.75
C SER A 22 -1.35 13.82 -5.38
N LEU A 23 -1.00 12.58 -5.04
CA LEU A 23 0.11 11.85 -5.65
C LEU A 23 -0.18 11.43 -7.10
N LEU A 24 -1.42 11.05 -7.41
CA LEU A 24 -1.75 10.54 -8.76
C LEU A 24 -1.53 11.60 -9.86
N PRO A 25 -1.95 12.86 -9.69
CA PRO A 25 -1.62 13.92 -10.64
C PRO A 25 -0.10 14.10 -10.82
N LEU A 26 0.70 14.02 -9.75
CA LEU A 26 2.16 14.15 -9.84
C LEU A 26 2.80 13.00 -10.63
N LEU A 27 2.29 11.78 -10.44
CA LEU A 27 2.71 10.60 -11.18
C LEU A 27 2.28 10.66 -12.66
N ALA A 28 1.15 11.30 -12.97
CA ALA A 28 0.64 11.43 -14.33
C ALA A 28 1.32 12.53 -15.16
N GLN A 29 2.09 13.43 -14.55
CA GLN A 29 2.68 14.62 -15.20
C GLN A 29 3.76 14.32 -16.26
N THR A 30 4.17 13.07 -16.46
CA THR A 30 5.17 12.68 -17.47
C THR A 30 4.65 11.91 -18.68
N SER A 31 3.34 11.83 -18.87
CA SER A 31 2.79 11.32 -20.13
C SER A 31 2.78 12.40 -21.23
N SER A 32 3.92 13.01 -21.57
CA SER A 32 4.08 13.74 -22.85
C SER A 32 4.16 12.81 -24.06
N LEU A 33 3.88 11.52 -23.87
CA LEU A 33 3.46 10.55 -24.88
C LEU A 33 2.34 9.71 -24.27
N SER A 34 1.08 10.16 -24.42
CA SER A 34 -0.19 9.37 -24.41
C SER A 34 -1.43 10.18 -24.00
N LEU A 35 -1.44 11.52 -24.11
CA LEU A 35 -2.69 12.25 -24.32
C LEU A 35 -3.15 12.14 -25.79
N GLN A 36 -3.25 10.89 -26.27
CA GLN A 36 -4.11 10.51 -27.39
C GLN A 36 -5.42 9.89 -26.90
N ILE A 37 -5.77 10.03 -25.61
CA ILE A 37 -7.09 9.67 -25.06
C ILE A 37 -8.12 10.81 -25.29
N SER A 38 -7.94 11.61 -26.36
CA SER A 38 -8.96 12.58 -26.78
C SER A 38 -9.16 12.71 -28.29
N GLN A 39 -8.53 11.88 -29.13
CA GLN A 39 -8.72 11.93 -30.59
C GLN A 39 -8.78 10.56 -31.31
N THR A 40 -9.37 9.54 -30.69
CA THR A 40 -9.88 8.36 -31.42
C THR A 40 -11.34 8.08 -31.08
N ARG A 41 -12.16 9.13 -31.11
CA ARG A 41 -13.62 9.05 -31.25
C ARG A 41 -14.03 8.58 -32.66
N VAL A 42 -13.47 7.47 -33.14
CA VAL A 42 -13.96 6.74 -34.34
C VAL A 42 -13.72 5.21 -34.22
N GLY A 43 -12.85 4.72 -33.31
CA GLY A 43 -12.48 3.30 -33.26
C GLY A 43 -13.38 2.37 -32.43
N THR A 44 -14.18 2.89 -31.50
CA THR A 44 -14.98 2.07 -30.57
C THR A 44 -16.35 1.63 -31.10
N ALA A 45 -16.81 2.18 -32.22
CA ALA A 45 -18.03 1.70 -32.88
C ALA A 45 -17.78 0.41 -33.69
N LEU A 46 -16.56 0.20 -34.20
CA LEU A 46 -16.25 -0.95 -35.05
C LEU A 46 -15.99 -2.25 -34.25
N LEU A 47 -15.46 -2.13 -33.03
CA LEU A 47 -15.19 -3.30 -32.18
C LEU A 47 -16.45 -3.85 -31.51
N ALA A 48 -17.44 -2.99 -31.23
CA ALA A 48 -18.75 -3.40 -30.72
C ALA A 48 -19.56 -4.16 -31.80
N GLN A 49 -19.50 -3.72 -33.06
CA GLN A 49 -20.15 -4.44 -34.18
C GLN A 49 -19.47 -5.77 -34.54
N LEU A 50 -18.15 -5.91 -34.29
CA LEU A 50 -17.44 -7.18 -34.51
C LEU A 50 -17.66 -8.20 -33.39
N LEU A 51 -18.02 -7.78 -32.18
CA LEU A 51 -18.37 -8.68 -31.08
C LEU A 51 -19.83 -9.16 -31.12
N GLU A 52 -20.74 -8.40 -31.74
CA GLU A 52 -22.15 -8.80 -31.89
C GLU A 52 -22.40 -9.84 -33.01
N SER A 53 -21.44 -10.06 -33.93
CA SER A 53 -21.59 -11.02 -35.03
C SER A 53 -21.07 -12.43 -34.76
N SER A 54 -20.56 -12.70 -33.55
CA SER A 54 -19.90 -13.99 -33.22
C SER A 54 -20.69 -14.91 -32.29
N VAL A 55 -21.97 -14.66 -32.02
CA VAL A 55 -22.80 -15.54 -31.16
C VAL A 55 -23.98 -16.11 -31.94
N ILE A 56 -23.72 -17.17 -32.72
CA ILE A 56 -24.73 -18.17 -33.09
C ILE A 56 -24.09 -19.55 -32.96
N ASN A 57 -24.20 -20.19 -31.80
CA ASN A 57 -24.80 -21.53 -31.71
C ASN A 57 -25.15 -21.90 -30.24
N PRO A 58 -26.33 -22.47 -29.95
CA PRO A 58 -26.82 -22.72 -28.61
C PRO A 58 -26.70 -24.19 -28.20
N HIS A 59 -26.00 -24.49 -27.11
CA HIS A 59 -26.29 -25.66 -26.27
C HIS A 59 -25.97 -25.34 -24.81
N HIS A 60 -27.02 -25.40 -23.97
CA HIS A 60 -27.10 -25.32 -22.51
C HIS A 60 -26.09 -26.20 -21.73
N PRO A 61 -25.99 -26.10 -20.37
CA PRO A 61 -26.59 -25.12 -19.46
C PRO A 61 -25.63 -24.45 -18.44
N THR A 62 -25.85 -23.15 -18.24
CA THR A 62 -26.03 -22.44 -16.95
C THR A 62 -25.55 -23.11 -15.65
N HIS A 63 -24.38 -22.67 -15.14
CA HIS A 63 -24.08 -22.51 -13.69
C HIS A 63 -22.68 -21.86 -13.51
N ALA A 64 -22.53 -20.56 -13.82
CA ALA A 64 -21.27 -19.85 -13.55
C ALA A 64 -21.40 -18.32 -13.41
N GLN A 65 -22.58 -17.80 -13.04
CA GLN A 65 -22.80 -16.34 -12.99
C GLN A 65 -23.48 -15.83 -11.71
N GLN A 66 -23.36 -16.58 -10.62
CA GLN A 66 -23.71 -16.12 -9.28
C GLN A 66 -22.63 -16.57 -8.30
N HIS A 67 -21.55 -15.80 -8.17
CA HIS A 67 -20.72 -15.75 -6.95
C HIS A 67 -19.66 -14.63 -7.01
N LEU A 68 -20.01 -13.47 -7.59
CA LEU A 68 -19.22 -12.23 -7.46
C LEU A 68 -19.79 -11.25 -6.43
N ASP A 69 -20.71 -11.70 -5.57
CA ASP A 69 -21.25 -10.93 -4.46
C ASP A 69 -21.07 -11.71 -3.16
N PHE A 70 -19.93 -11.52 -2.49
CA PHE A 70 -19.79 -11.68 -1.03
C PHE A 70 -18.66 -10.77 -0.54
N ASP A 71 -18.87 -9.46 -0.73
CA ASP A 71 -18.38 -8.38 0.15
C ASP A 71 -19.36 -7.17 0.07
N GLY A 72 -20.64 -7.49 -0.16
CA GLY A 72 -21.75 -6.56 -0.11
C GLY A 72 -22.43 -6.64 1.26
N GLN A 73 -21.78 -6.13 2.31
CA GLN A 73 -22.52 -5.70 3.49
C GLN A 73 -21.85 -4.50 4.18
N GLU A 74 -22.31 -3.34 3.71
CA GLU A 74 -22.41 -2.05 4.39
C GLU A 74 -21.12 -1.41 4.91
N ALA A 75 -20.40 -0.76 4.00
CA ALA A 75 -20.06 0.63 4.27
C ALA A 75 -21.40 1.39 4.51
N PRO A 76 -21.50 2.23 5.56
CA PRO A 76 -22.68 3.07 5.74
C PRO A 76 -22.95 3.89 4.47
N PRO A 77 -24.23 4.19 4.17
CA PRO A 77 -24.58 4.93 2.98
C PRO A 77 -23.86 6.28 2.98
N ASP A 78 -23.22 6.60 1.86
CA ASP A 78 -22.66 7.89 1.47
C ASP A 78 -22.37 8.85 2.65
N THR A 79 -21.21 8.67 3.28
CA THR A 79 -20.55 9.85 3.85
C THR A 79 -19.85 10.55 2.68
N PRO A 80 -20.34 11.70 2.20
CA PRO A 80 -19.65 12.44 1.15
C PRO A 80 -18.31 12.93 1.73
N GLY A 81 -17.23 12.17 1.54
CA GLY A 81 -15.93 12.60 2.09
C GLY A 81 -14.76 11.63 2.06
N ARG A 82 -14.95 10.30 1.97
CA ARG A 82 -13.82 9.35 2.00
C ARG A 82 -13.55 8.72 0.64
N ARG A 83 -12.92 9.49 -0.24
CA ARG A 83 -12.42 8.94 -1.52
C ARG A 83 -11.12 8.19 -1.27
N VAL A 84 -10.93 7.09 -1.98
CA VAL A 84 -9.70 6.26 -1.96
C VAL A 84 -9.43 5.76 -3.37
N ASP A 85 -8.23 5.99 -3.88
CA ASP A 85 -7.81 5.45 -5.18
C ASP A 85 -7.17 4.07 -4.97
N LYS A 86 -7.57 3.05 -5.74
CA LYS A 86 -7.08 1.66 -5.58
C LYS A 86 -6.33 1.21 -6.83
N LEU A 87 -5.09 0.78 -6.66
CA LEU A 87 -4.20 0.43 -7.77
C LEU A 87 -3.44 -0.86 -7.47
N PRO A 88 -3.23 -1.75 -8.46
CA PRO A 88 -2.24 -2.82 -8.37
C PRO A 88 -0.83 -2.28 -8.08
N PHE A 89 0.00 -3.07 -7.40
CA PHE A 89 1.40 -2.70 -7.19
C PHE A 89 2.14 -2.45 -8.51
N ALA A 90 1.87 -3.26 -9.54
CA ALA A 90 2.48 -3.12 -10.87
C ALA A 90 2.27 -1.71 -11.46
N ASP A 91 1.06 -1.18 -11.32
CA ASP A 91 0.69 0.12 -11.87
C ASP A 91 1.38 1.25 -11.10
N ILE A 92 1.44 1.17 -9.76
CA ILE A 92 2.21 2.11 -8.93
C ILE A 92 3.69 2.09 -9.30
N VAL A 93 4.26 0.89 -9.46
CA VAL A 93 5.68 0.72 -9.83
C VAL A 93 5.95 1.34 -11.19
N GLY A 94 5.11 1.07 -12.20
CA GLY A 94 5.23 1.67 -13.53
C GLY A 94 5.14 3.20 -13.48
N MET A 95 4.10 3.72 -12.83
CA MET A 95 3.89 5.16 -12.68
C MET A 95 5.05 5.86 -11.98
N VAL A 96 5.60 5.29 -10.90
CA VAL A 96 6.76 5.89 -10.21
C VAL A 96 8.01 5.84 -11.08
N ARG A 97 8.26 4.75 -11.80
CA ARG A 97 9.44 4.63 -12.68
C ARG A 97 9.44 5.66 -13.79
N ASP A 98 8.27 5.94 -14.35
CA ASP A 98 8.06 6.88 -15.45
C ASP A 98 7.95 8.35 -14.98
N ALA A 99 7.85 8.58 -13.67
CA ALA A 99 7.74 9.92 -13.09
C ALA A 99 9.08 10.69 -13.12
N PRO A 100 9.05 12.04 -13.07
CA PRO A 100 10.26 12.85 -12.94
C PRO A 100 11.07 12.48 -11.70
N ALA A 101 12.40 12.68 -11.76
CA ALA A 101 13.28 12.44 -10.61
C ALA A 101 12.82 13.17 -9.34
N ALA A 102 12.25 14.37 -9.47
CA ALA A 102 11.68 15.13 -8.36
C ALA A 102 10.53 14.37 -7.66
N VAL A 103 9.60 13.78 -8.42
CA VAL A 103 8.48 13.00 -7.87
C VAL A 103 8.97 11.65 -7.31
N ARG A 104 9.90 11.00 -8.01
CA ARG A 104 10.54 9.77 -7.54
C ARG A 104 11.28 9.96 -6.21
N SER A 105 11.82 11.15 -6.00
CA SER A 105 12.54 11.50 -4.77
C SER A 105 11.66 11.93 -3.60
N LEU A 106 10.32 11.89 -3.73
CA LEU A 106 9.42 12.31 -2.66
C LEU A 106 9.68 11.52 -1.37
N PRO A 107 9.76 12.19 -0.20
CA PRO A 107 10.16 11.53 1.03
C PRO A 107 9.05 10.67 1.61
N ILE A 108 9.43 9.49 2.09
CA ILE A 108 8.62 8.67 2.96
C ILE A 108 8.99 9.01 4.40
N VAL A 109 8.03 9.56 5.13
CA VAL A 109 8.25 10.04 6.50
C VAL A 109 7.68 9.10 7.55
N ALA A 110 6.84 8.15 7.14
CA ALA A 110 6.38 7.11 8.05
C ALA A 110 6.13 5.78 7.34
N VAL A 111 6.44 4.69 8.04
CA VAL A 111 6.08 3.32 7.71
C VAL A 111 5.42 2.72 8.94
N GLU A 112 4.11 2.52 8.87
CA GLU A 112 3.29 2.03 9.98
C GLU A 112 2.72 0.64 9.63
N SER A 113 2.60 -0.23 10.63
CA SER A 113 1.96 -1.54 10.53
C SER A 113 0.72 -1.58 11.42
N PHE A 114 -0.38 -2.06 10.86
CA PHE A 114 -1.68 -2.14 11.51
C PHE A 114 -2.23 -3.55 11.49
N GLN A 115 -3.05 -3.82 12.51
CA GLN A 115 -3.94 -4.95 12.60
C GLN A 115 -5.37 -4.47 12.35
N LYS A 116 -6.06 -5.10 11.41
CA LYS A 116 -7.49 -4.87 11.15
C LYS A 116 -8.30 -5.24 12.41
N GLY A 117 -9.09 -4.30 12.94
CA GLY A 117 -9.96 -4.51 14.09
C GLY A 117 -11.40 -4.90 13.71
N GLY A 118 -12.22 -5.14 14.72
CA GLY A 118 -13.67 -5.37 14.58
C GLY A 118 -14.09 -6.78 14.18
N GLU A 119 -13.30 -7.51 13.40
CA GLU A 119 -13.61 -8.87 12.97
C GLU A 119 -12.31 -9.67 12.93
N ASN A 120 -12.28 -10.81 13.64
CA ASN A 120 -11.24 -11.86 13.74
C ASN A 120 -10.96 -12.27 15.21
N VAL A 121 -12.00 -12.42 16.04
CA VAL A 121 -11.85 -13.10 17.33
C VAL A 121 -11.67 -14.61 17.03
N GLY A 122 -10.42 -15.08 16.98
CA GLY A 122 -10.07 -16.49 16.80
C GLY A 122 -9.39 -16.89 15.49
N LEU A 123 -9.23 -15.97 14.52
CA LEU A 123 -8.43 -16.14 13.30
C LEU A 123 -7.20 -15.22 13.32
N VAL A 124 -6.14 -15.59 12.58
CA VAL A 124 -4.94 -14.74 12.45
C VAL A 124 -5.40 -13.39 11.84
N PRO A 125 -5.28 -12.28 12.59
CA PRO A 125 -5.91 -11.04 12.19
C PRO A 125 -5.19 -10.43 10.98
N HIS A 126 -5.96 -9.93 10.02
CA HIS A 126 -5.42 -9.32 8.80
C HIS A 126 -4.49 -8.14 9.15
N ARG A 127 -3.30 -8.12 8.55
CA ARG A 127 -2.32 -7.04 8.72
C ARG A 127 -2.13 -6.27 7.43
N TYR A 128 -1.80 -5.00 7.58
CA TYR A 128 -1.49 -4.11 6.46
C TYR A 128 -0.49 -3.05 6.90
N SER A 129 0.16 -2.41 5.92
CA SER A 129 1.06 -1.29 6.17
C SER A 129 0.49 0.00 5.62
N VAL A 130 0.79 1.12 6.26
CA VAL A 130 0.46 2.47 5.77
C VAL A 130 1.76 3.25 5.67
N ILE A 131 1.99 3.85 4.50
CA ILE A 131 3.14 4.68 4.20
C ILE A 131 2.68 6.13 4.10
N THR A 132 3.42 7.05 4.71
CA THR A 132 3.15 8.49 4.61
C THR A 132 4.18 9.12 3.68
N ILE A 133 3.70 9.74 2.61
CA ILE A 133 4.49 10.40 1.57
C ILE A 133 4.26 11.91 1.70
N THR A 134 5.34 12.67 1.81
CA THR A 134 5.27 14.14 1.87
C THR A 134 5.41 14.74 0.48
N HIS A 135 4.67 15.82 0.24
CA HIS A 135 4.67 16.54 -1.02
C HIS A 135 5.58 17.77 -0.96
N PRO A 136 6.01 18.32 -2.12
CA PRO A 136 6.69 19.60 -2.17
C PRO A 136 5.79 20.74 -1.65
N HIS A 137 6.40 21.83 -1.18
CA HIS A 137 5.71 23.08 -0.84
C HIS A 137 4.57 22.97 0.18
N ASP A 138 4.76 22.14 1.22
CA ASP A 138 3.78 21.93 2.30
C ASP A 138 2.40 21.43 1.81
N GLY A 139 2.36 20.76 0.66
CA GLY A 139 1.17 20.05 0.20
C GLY A 139 0.74 18.99 1.22
N PRO A 140 -0.57 18.69 1.32
CA PRO A 140 -1.08 17.69 2.25
C PRO A 140 -0.42 16.33 1.97
N PRO A 141 -0.01 15.57 2.99
CA PRO A 141 0.62 14.27 2.77
C PRO A 141 -0.35 13.30 2.09
N THR A 142 0.20 12.41 1.27
CA THR A 142 -0.54 11.26 0.77
C THR A 142 -0.22 10.04 1.63
N PHE A 143 -1.26 9.31 2.00
CA PHE A 143 -1.16 8.02 2.68
C PHE A 143 -1.35 6.90 1.65
N MET A 144 -0.48 5.89 1.70
CA MET A 144 -0.54 4.70 0.85
C MET A 144 -0.67 3.46 1.73
N LYS A 145 -1.82 2.81 1.68
CA LYS A 145 -2.09 1.56 2.40
C LYS A 145 -1.82 0.36 1.49
N LEU A 146 -0.98 -0.54 1.96
CA LEU A 146 -0.52 -1.71 1.22
C LEU A 146 -1.21 -2.98 1.70
N HIS A 147 -1.78 -3.73 0.76
CA HIS A 147 -2.52 -4.94 1.04
C HIS A 147 -2.07 -6.13 0.19
N LEU A 148 -2.10 -7.30 0.81
CA LEU A 148 -2.06 -8.59 0.16
C LEU A 148 -3.29 -9.38 0.62
N ARG A 149 -4.11 -9.82 -0.32
CA ARG A 149 -5.27 -10.69 -0.08
C ARG A 149 -5.27 -11.88 -1.02
N ALA A 150 -5.97 -12.94 -0.66
CA ALA A 150 -6.29 -14.03 -1.58
C ALA A 150 -7.61 -13.76 -2.30
N VAL A 151 -7.69 -14.08 -3.58
CA VAL A 151 -8.94 -14.15 -4.34
C VAL A 151 -9.03 -15.52 -5.00
N GLY A 152 -10.22 -16.13 -5.02
CA GLY A 152 -10.43 -17.47 -5.57
C GLY A 152 -9.54 -18.53 -4.90
N GLU A 153 -8.93 -19.42 -5.69
CA GLU A 153 -8.04 -20.49 -5.21
C GLU A 153 -6.63 -19.96 -4.87
N ASN A 154 -6.52 -19.15 -3.80
CA ASN A 154 -5.24 -18.62 -3.29
C ASN A 154 -4.43 -17.78 -4.28
N VAL A 155 -5.11 -17.07 -5.20
CA VAL A 155 -4.44 -16.12 -6.10
C VAL A 155 -4.10 -14.86 -5.28
N PRO A 156 -2.81 -14.51 -5.12
CA PRO A 156 -2.44 -13.33 -4.36
C PRO A 156 -2.76 -12.07 -5.16
N VAL A 157 -3.43 -11.12 -4.52
CA VAL A 157 -3.71 -9.81 -5.08
C VAL A 157 -3.04 -8.75 -4.20
N LEU A 158 -2.06 -8.07 -4.79
CA LEU A 158 -1.33 -6.96 -4.19
C LEU A 158 -1.93 -5.63 -4.63
N THR A 159 -2.42 -4.85 -3.67
CA THR A 159 -3.09 -3.56 -3.95
C THR A 159 -2.58 -2.46 -3.04
N ALA A 160 -2.37 -1.28 -3.62
CA ALA A 160 -2.16 -0.03 -2.91
C ALA A 160 -3.46 0.78 -2.91
N GLU A 161 -3.83 1.33 -1.76
CA GLU A 161 -4.91 2.28 -1.61
C GLU A 161 -4.33 3.65 -1.23
N LEU A 162 -4.70 4.71 -1.97
CA LEU A 162 -4.15 6.06 -1.83
C LEU A 162 -5.24 7.04 -1.40
N SER A 163 -4.91 7.90 -0.44
CA SER A 163 -5.76 9.01 -0.01
C SER A 163 -4.94 10.08 0.68
N ASP A 164 -5.35 11.34 0.57
CA ASP A 164 -4.80 12.43 1.38
C ASP A 164 -5.48 12.52 2.76
N ASP A 165 -6.56 11.75 3.00
CA ASP A 165 -7.19 11.57 4.31
C ASP A 165 -6.76 10.23 4.93
N ARG A 166 -5.90 10.29 5.94
CA ARG A 166 -5.45 9.10 6.70
C ARG A 166 -6.62 8.28 7.27
N SER A 167 -7.68 8.96 7.67
CA SER A 167 -8.86 8.32 8.26
C SER A 167 -9.70 7.56 7.23
N ALA A 168 -9.57 7.88 5.94
CA ALA A 168 -10.17 7.12 4.86
C ALA A 168 -9.55 5.71 4.71
N LEU A 169 -8.27 5.57 5.09
CA LEU A 169 -7.52 4.32 4.96
C LEU A 169 -7.52 3.47 6.24
N ILE A 170 -7.56 4.12 7.41
CA ILE A 170 -7.41 3.49 8.73
C ILE A 170 -8.72 3.62 9.51
N ARG A 171 -9.30 2.49 9.91
CA ARG A 171 -10.54 2.51 10.68
C ARG A 171 -10.24 2.78 12.16
N PRO A 172 -11.12 3.46 12.91
CA PRO A 172 -10.92 3.72 14.33
C PRO A 172 -10.70 2.47 15.19
N CYS A 173 -11.23 1.31 14.77
CA CYS A 173 -11.05 0.04 15.47
C CYS A 173 -9.74 -0.67 15.14
N ASP A 174 -8.99 -0.22 14.13
CA ASP A 174 -7.73 -0.85 13.75
C ASP A 174 -6.63 -0.50 14.74
N ARG A 175 -5.83 -1.50 15.13
CA ARG A 175 -4.76 -1.33 16.11
C ARG A 175 -3.44 -1.09 15.41
N ARG A 176 -2.75 0.01 15.74
CA ARG A 176 -1.36 0.23 15.33
C ARG A 176 -0.45 -0.71 16.10
N LEU A 177 0.29 -1.56 15.39
CA LEU A 177 1.23 -2.53 15.97
C LEU A 177 2.64 -1.96 16.05
N ALA A 178 3.06 -1.29 14.99
CA ALA A 178 4.40 -0.73 14.89
C ALA A 178 4.44 0.48 13.96
N ALA A 179 5.44 1.35 14.15
CA ALA A 179 5.67 2.54 13.36
C ALA A 179 7.15 2.93 13.36
N LEU A 180 7.64 3.29 12.17
CA LEU A 180 8.87 4.04 11.95
C LEU A 180 8.42 5.41 11.43
N GLU A 181 8.60 6.47 12.20
CA GLU A 181 8.16 7.82 11.83
C GLU A 181 9.33 8.78 11.93
N LEU A 182 9.45 9.75 11.03
CA LEU A 182 10.39 10.83 11.21
C LEU A 182 9.91 11.78 12.31
N SER A 183 10.86 12.27 13.10
CA SER A 183 10.61 13.36 14.03
C SER A 183 10.33 14.66 13.24
N PRO A 184 9.36 15.49 13.66
CA PRO A 184 9.13 16.80 13.08
C PRO A 184 10.41 17.62 12.98
N GLY A 185 10.56 18.39 11.89
CA GLY A 185 11.70 19.27 11.68
C GLY A 185 13.02 18.57 11.35
N HIS A 186 13.04 17.24 11.19
CA HIS A 186 14.27 16.52 10.85
C HIS A 186 14.47 16.43 9.34
N PRO A 187 15.72 16.43 8.87
CA PRO A 187 16.03 16.34 7.46
C PRO A 187 15.58 14.99 6.89
N VAL A 188 15.07 15.00 5.66
CA VAL A 188 14.67 13.78 4.93
C VAL A 188 15.83 13.16 4.13
N GLN A 189 17.03 13.76 4.21
CA GLN A 189 18.18 13.37 3.39
C GLN A 189 18.70 11.98 3.78
N GLY A 190 18.93 11.13 2.77
CA GLY A 190 19.39 9.76 2.98
C GLY A 190 18.31 8.79 3.51
N GLY A 191 17.10 9.29 3.74
CA GLY A 191 15.93 8.51 4.12
C GLY A 191 15.22 7.81 2.95
N PRO A 192 14.12 7.10 3.23
CA PRO A 192 13.34 6.41 2.21
C PRO A 192 12.61 7.37 1.29
N SER A 193 12.61 7.02 0.00
CA SER A 193 11.96 7.78 -1.07
C SER A 193 10.89 6.95 -1.77
N LEU A 194 10.03 7.61 -2.53
CA LEU A 194 9.02 6.97 -3.36
C LEU A 194 9.63 5.98 -4.37
N ASP A 195 10.79 6.32 -4.95
CA ASP A 195 11.56 5.43 -5.82
C ASP A 195 11.99 4.15 -5.08
N ALA A 196 12.48 4.29 -3.85
CA ALA A 196 12.87 3.15 -3.04
C ALA A 196 11.67 2.26 -2.72
N LEU A 197 10.52 2.84 -2.39
CA LEU A 197 9.29 2.08 -2.18
C LEU A 197 8.86 1.35 -3.45
N ALA A 198 8.88 1.99 -4.62
CA ALA A 198 8.55 1.34 -5.88
C ALA A 198 9.48 0.14 -6.16
N GLN A 199 10.78 0.24 -5.85
CA GLN A 199 11.68 -0.92 -5.94
C GLN A 199 11.28 -2.05 -4.98
N LEU A 200 10.92 -1.73 -3.74
CA LEU A 200 10.43 -2.71 -2.77
C LEU A 200 9.14 -3.39 -3.27
N LEU A 201 8.18 -2.62 -3.79
CA LEU A 201 6.91 -3.16 -4.32
C LEU A 201 7.14 -4.10 -5.50
N ASP A 202 8.09 -3.78 -6.39
CA ASP A 202 8.47 -4.66 -7.51
C ASP A 202 9.09 -5.98 -7.03
N ILE A 203 10.02 -5.92 -6.07
CA ILE A 203 10.61 -7.13 -5.47
C ILE A 203 9.53 -8.01 -4.82
N ILE A 204 8.62 -7.40 -4.06
CA ILE A 204 7.50 -8.10 -3.43
C ILE A 204 6.61 -8.76 -4.49
N GLN A 205 6.28 -8.04 -5.57
CA GLN A 205 5.46 -8.56 -6.66
C GLN A 205 6.12 -9.77 -7.36
N GLN A 206 7.44 -9.74 -7.56
CA GLN A 206 8.17 -10.86 -8.16
C GLN A 206 8.25 -12.07 -7.21
N ARG A 207 8.24 -11.84 -5.90
CA ARG A 207 8.34 -12.90 -4.87
C ARG A 207 7.01 -13.53 -4.46
N VAL A 208 5.89 -12.80 -4.55
CA VAL A 208 4.63 -13.20 -3.90
C VAL A 208 4.16 -14.60 -4.33
N GLY A 209 4.42 -15.01 -5.59
CA GLY A 209 4.13 -16.35 -6.09
C GLY A 209 2.66 -16.73 -5.90
N ARG A 210 2.37 -17.66 -5.00
CA ARG A 210 1.02 -18.06 -4.58
C ARG A 210 0.76 -17.58 -3.15
N TYR A 211 -0.48 -17.21 -2.85
CA TYR A 211 -0.86 -16.90 -1.49
C TYR A 211 -0.77 -18.16 -0.63
N ASP A 212 -0.09 -18.07 0.51
CA ASP A 212 0.07 -19.16 1.47
C ASP A 212 -0.16 -18.63 2.89
N VAL A 213 -1.15 -19.19 3.57
CA VAL A 213 -1.52 -18.83 4.95
C VAL A 213 -0.33 -19.02 5.91
N HIS A 214 0.61 -19.92 5.63
CA HIS A 214 1.78 -20.17 6.47
C HIS A 214 3.07 -19.50 5.98
N GLY A 215 3.01 -18.78 4.87
CA GLY A 215 4.16 -18.13 4.25
C GLY A 215 3.81 -16.77 3.71
N ARG A 216 3.58 -16.68 2.39
CA ARG A 216 3.35 -15.41 1.67
C ARG A 216 1.89 -14.97 1.79
N ASN A 217 1.58 -14.34 2.92
CA ASN A 217 0.27 -13.79 3.27
C ASN A 217 0.35 -12.30 3.66
N CYS A 218 -0.73 -11.74 4.20
CA CYS A 218 -0.77 -10.34 4.63
C CYS A 218 0.23 -9.98 5.77
N LEU A 219 0.61 -10.93 6.63
CA LEU A 219 1.63 -10.74 7.66
C LEU A 219 3.01 -10.63 7.01
N TRP A 220 3.31 -11.51 6.04
CA TRP A 220 4.55 -11.44 5.27
C TRP A 220 4.71 -10.10 4.56
N LEU A 221 3.66 -9.59 3.91
CA LEU A 221 3.72 -8.26 3.29
C LEU A 221 4.01 -7.18 4.33
N ALA A 222 3.25 -7.17 5.43
CA ALA A 222 3.38 -6.12 6.45
C ALA A 222 4.77 -6.12 7.09
N ASP A 223 5.32 -7.30 7.38
CA ASP A 223 6.65 -7.44 7.98
C ASP A 223 7.77 -7.13 6.98
N LEU A 224 7.63 -7.48 5.70
CA LEU A 224 8.59 -7.08 4.67
C LEU A 224 8.68 -5.56 4.53
N VAL A 225 7.53 -4.90 4.50
CA VAL A 225 7.46 -3.45 4.37
C VAL A 225 8.07 -2.77 5.60
N LEU A 226 7.69 -3.20 6.81
CA LEU A 226 8.16 -2.59 8.05
C LEU A 226 9.64 -2.90 8.32
N PHE A 227 10.00 -4.17 8.45
CA PHE A 227 11.35 -4.59 8.84
C PHE A 227 12.37 -4.48 7.72
N GLY A 228 11.95 -4.61 6.46
CA GLY A 228 12.77 -4.28 5.30
C GLY A 228 13.14 -2.80 5.29
N SER A 229 12.16 -1.92 5.50
CA SER A 229 12.42 -0.47 5.61
C SER A 229 13.26 -0.14 6.84
N ALA A 230 13.00 -0.78 7.99
CA ALA A 230 13.79 -0.61 9.20
C ALA A 230 15.27 -0.93 8.93
N LEU A 231 15.54 -2.10 8.33
CA LEU A 231 16.90 -2.57 8.11
C LEU A 231 17.63 -1.75 7.02
N LYS A 232 16.97 -1.52 5.87
CA LYS A 232 17.54 -0.78 4.73
C LYS A 232 17.92 0.65 5.10
N PHE A 233 17.08 1.31 5.89
CA PHE A 233 17.24 2.73 6.29
C PHE A 233 17.59 2.87 7.78
N SER A 234 18.22 1.86 8.37
CA SER A 234 18.49 1.79 9.80
C SER A 234 19.22 3.01 10.35
N LYS A 235 20.23 3.52 9.63
CA LYS A 235 20.96 4.73 10.03
C LYS A 235 20.05 5.95 10.15
N HIS A 236 19.13 6.13 9.20
CA HIS A 236 18.18 7.24 9.19
C HIS A 236 17.17 7.10 10.33
N TRP A 237 16.54 5.94 10.47
CA TRP A 237 15.56 5.71 11.53
C TRP A 237 16.15 5.78 12.94
N LEU A 238 17.38 5.30 13.13
CA LEU A 238 18.03 5.36 14.44
C LEU A 238 18.48 6.77 14.83
N ALA A 239 18.83 7.61 13.85
CA ALA A 239 19.28 8.98 14.09
C ALA A 239 18.12 9.97 14.25
N GLU A 240 17.08 9.85 13.42
CA GLU A 240 16.07 10.90 13.22
C GLU A 240 14.63 10.38 13.49
N GLY A 241 14.46 9.06 13.60
CA GLY A 241 13.16 8.42 13.70
C GLY A 241 12.62 8.27 15.13
N ARG A 242 11.31 8.42 15.26
CA ARG A 242 10.50 7.89 16.35
C ARG A 242 10.08 6.47 16.01
N ILE A 243 10.51 5.54 16.84
CA ILE A 243 10.24 4.12 16.68
C ILE A 243 9.22 3.71 17.74
N SER A 244 8.14 3.04 17.32
CA SER A 244 7.10 2.57 18.23
C SER A 244 6.67 1.16 17.85
N PRO A 245 6.59 0.19 18.78
CA PRO A 245 7.25 0.23 20.08
C PRO A 245 8.78 0.26 19.92
N ASP A 246 9.45 1.10 20.72
CA ASP A 246 10.88 1.39 20.56
C ASP A 246 11.76 0.15 20.78
N GLN A 247 11.57 -0.54 21.90
CA GLN A 247 12.43 -1.65 22.32
C GLN A 247 12.54 -2.78 21.29
N PRO A 248 11.47 -3.49 20.88
CA PRO A 248 11.61 -4.66 20.01
C PRO A 248 12.20 -4.31 18.64
N ILE A 249 11.81 -3.16 18.08
CA ILE A 249 12.32 -2.73 16.78
C ILE A 249 13.80 -2.35 16.88
N ARG A 250 14.23 -1.66 17.95
CA ARG A 250 15.67 -1.37 18.16
C ARG A 250 16.48 -2.64 18.39
N GLN A 251 15.95 -3.62 19.12
CA GLN A 251 16.61 -4.91 19.32
C GLN A 251 16.81 -5.63 17.99
N TYR A 252 15.79 -5.63 17.11
CA TYR A 252 15.92 -6.16 15.76
C TYR A 252 16.99 -5.41 14.95
N LEU A 253 16.97 -4.07 14.96
CA LEU A 253 17.96 -3.25 14.23
C LEU A 253 19.39 -3.44 14.71
N ARG A 254 19.59 -3.86 15.97
CA ARG A 254 20.89 -4.22 16.55
C ARG A 254 21.29 -5.68 16.32
N GLY A 255 20.41 -6.48 15.70
CA GLY A 255 20.61 -7.92 15.51
C GLY A 255 20.47 -8.77 16.79
N GLU A 256 19.86 -8.22 17.84
CA GLU A 256 19.65 -8.92 19.12
C GLU A 256 18.51 -9.93 19.04
N ILE A 257 17.49 -9.66 18.21
CA ILE A 257 16.34 -10.54 17.96
C ILE A 257 16.04 -10.62 16.47
N ASP A 258 15.34 -11.68 16.05
CA ASP A 258 14.90 -11.84 14.67
C ASP A 258 13.56 -11.12 14.39
N VAL A 259 13.12 -11.15 13.12
CA VAL A 259 11.88 -10.49 12.68
C VAL A 259 10.66 -11.07 13.39
N LEU A 260 10.60 -12.39 13.56
CA LEU A 260 9.46 -13.06 14.18
C LEU A 260 9.33 -12.66 15.66
N ALA A 261 10.44 -12.70 16.41
CA ALA A 261 10.50 -12.25 17.80
C ALA A 261 10.09 -10.79 17.93
N SER A 262 10.59 -9.91 17.06
CA SER A 262 10.21 -8.49 17.08
C SER A 262 8.74 -8.29 16.75
N THR A 263 8.21 -8.92 15.69
CA THR A 263 6.79 -8.88 15.32
C THR A 263 5.91 -9.36 16.46
N THR A 264 6.25 -10.48 17.09
CA THR A 264 5.50 -11.02 18.22
C THR A 264 5.48 -10.02 19.38
N GLN A 265 6.62 -9.41 19.74
CA GLN A 265 6.65 -8.41 20.81
C GLN A 265 5.85 -7.15 20.47
N CYS A 266 5.81 -6.71 19.20
CA CYS A 266 4.94 -5.62 18.75
C CYS A 266 3.44 -5.97 18.84
N PHE A 267 3.10 -7.26 18.71
CA PHE A 267 1.74 -7.76 18.76
C PHE A 267 1.22 -7.91 20.20
N LEU A 268 2.08 -8.39 21.09
CA LEU A 268 1.72 -8.68 22.47
C LEU A 268 1.25 -7.40 23.21
N PRO A 269 0.23 -7.50 24.08
CA PRO A 269 -0.16 -6.41 24.96
C PRO A 269 1.02 -5.84 25.77
N PRO A 270 1.03 -4.53 26.07
CA PRO A 270 2.00 -3.93 26.97
C PRO A 270 1.96 -4.64 28.34
N GLY A 271 3.12 -5.03 28.87
CA GLY A 271 3.22 -5.68 30.19
C GLY A 271 3.51 -7.19 30.16
N LEU A 272 3.48 -7.83 28.99
CA LEU A 272 3.97 -9.21 28.86
C LEU A 272 5.51 -9.26 28.83
N PRO A 273 6.14 -10.26 29.48
CA PRO A 273 7.60 -10.38 29.47
C PRO A 273 8.18 -10.52 28.06
N TRP A 274 9.23 -9.74 27.76
CA TRP A 274 9.91 -9.73 26.46
C TRP A 274 10.39 -11.12 26.00
N TRP A 275 10.77 -12.00 26.94
CA TRP A 275 11.24 -13.35 26.65
C TRP A 275 10.16 -14.24 26.01
N LEU A 276 8.87 -13.94 26.19
CA LEU A 276 7.79 -14.69 25.53
C LEU A 276 7.90 -14.57 24.00
N GLY A 277 8.25 -13.39 23.48
CA GLY A 277 8.47 -13.21 22.05
C GLY A 277 9.59 -14.11 21.51
N ASN A 278 10.67 -14.28 22.29
CA ASN A 278 11.79 -15.15 21.92
C ASN A 278 11.41 -16.63 21.96
N VAL A 279 10.60 -17.04 22.93
CA VAL A 279 10.08 -18.42 23.00
C VAL A 279 9.18 -18.72 21.81
N TYR A 280 8.25 -17.81 21.47
CA TYR A 280 7.41 -17.96 20.27
C TYR A 280 8.22 -17.99 18.98
N ALA A 281 9.26 -17.17 18.87
CA ALA A 281 10.14 -17.18 17.71
C ALA A 281 10.95 -18.48 17.60
N ALA A 282 11.49 -18.98 18.71
CA ALA A 282 12.19 -20.26 18.77
C ALA A 282 11.28 -21.43 18.38
N LEU A 283 10.03 -21.43 18.86
CA LEU A 283 9.00 -22.39 18.45
C LEU A 283 8.67 -22.24 16.96
N GLY A 284 8.49 -21.02 16.46
CA GLY A 284 8.22 -20.76 15.04
C GLY A 284 9.33 -21.27 14.12
N LYS A 285 10.60 -21.11 14.49
CA LYS A 285 11.76 -21.68 13.79
C LYS A 285 11.81 -23.21 13.83
N THR A 286 11.28 -23.81 14.88
CA THR A 286 11.28 -25.27 15.06
C THR A 286 10.12 -25.93 14.31
N PHE A 287 9.00 -25.22 14.13
CA PHE A 287 7.76 -25.76 13.56
C PHE A 287 7.38 -25.20 12.16
N GLY A 288 8.09 -24.20 11.64
CA GLY A 288 7.74 -23.52 10.39
C GLY A 288 8.88 -23.48 9.35
N ALA A 289 8.56 -23.85 8.11
CA ALA A 289 9.48 -23.85 6.96
C ALA A 289 9.77 -22.45 6.37
N PHE A 290 9.08 -21.39 6.82
CA PHE A 290 9.20 -20.04 6.26
C PHE A 290 9.96 -19.11 7.21
N ASN A 291 11.23 -18.83 6.90
CA ASN A 291 12.08 -17.96 7.70
C ASN A 291 11.92 -16.48 7.27
N MET A 292 11.03 -15.77 7.96
CA MET A 292 10.77 -14.35 7.71
C MET A 292 12.03 -13.47 7.84
N HIS A 293 12.97 -13.82 8.73
CA HIS A 293 14.20 -13.06 8.92
C HIS A 293 15.11 -13.14 7.68
N ASP A 294 15.30 -14.34 7.15
CA ASP A 294 16.09 -14.54 5.92
C ASP A 294 15.42 -13.87 4.73
N GLU A 295 14.08 -13.92 4.66
CA GLU A 295 13.32 -13.28 3.59
C GLU A 295 13.46 -11.75 3.61
N VAL A 296 13.39 -11.11 4.79
CA VAL A 296 13.69 -9.67 4.92
C VAL A 296 15.13 -9.38 4.48
N ALA A 297 16.11 -10.17 4.93
CA ALA A 297 17.51 -9.98 4.55
C ALA A 297 17.73 -10.14 3.04
N ASN A 298 17.03 -11.10 2.40
CA ASN A 298 17.08 -11.30 0.95
C ASN A 298 16.49 -10.11 0.19
N VAL A 299 15.31 -9.64 0.60
CA VAL A 299 14.66 -8.47 -0.02
C VAL A 299 15.53 -7.23 0.11
N VAL A 300 16.10 -6.97 1.28
CA VAL A 300 16.98 -5.81 1.50
C VAL A 300 18.26 -5.89 0.67
N ARG A 301 18.79 -7.09 0.42
CA ARG A 301 19.95 -7.29 -0.46
C ARG A 301 19.63 -6.99 -1.93
N GLU A 302 18.43 -7.33 -2.38
CA GLU A 302 17.97 -7.06 -3.74
C GLU A 302 17.52 -5.60 -3.93
N TRP A 303 17.15 -4.92 -2.84
CA TRP A 303 16.80 -3.51 -2.83
C TRP A 303 18.04 -2.66 -3.08
N LYS A 304 18.26 -2.27 -4.35
CA LYS A 304 19.47 -1.56 -4.81
C LYS A 304 19.59 -0.14 -4.25
N ASP A 305 20.73 0.49 -4.51
CA ASP A 305 20.95 1.90 -4.21
C ASP A 305 19.88 2.75 -4.91
N TYR A 306 19.12 3.48 -4.09
CA TYR A 306 17.97 4.27 -4.50
C TYR A 306 18.36 5.74 -4.63
N LEU A 307 17.55 6.52 -5.35
CA LEU A 307 17.65 7.97 -5.27
C LEU A 307 17.27 8.38 -3.84
N ALA A 308 18.26 8.80 -3.06
CA ALA A 308 18.01 9.45 -1.77
C ALA A 308 16.98 10.58 -1.98
N ALA A 309 16.08 10.78 -1.01
CA ALA A 309 15.11 11.87 -1.09
C ALA A 309 15.85 13.20 -1.40
N ALA A 310 15.29 14.00 -2.33
CA ALA A 310 15.95 15.16 -2.94
C ALA A 310 16.37 16.24 -1.91
N PRO A 311 17.37 17.09 -2.22
CA PRO A 311 18.15 17.80 -1.21
C PRO A 311 17.57 19.14 -0.70
N LEU A 312 18.00 19.49 0.54
CA LEU A 312 18.06 20.78 1.27
C LEU A 312 16.85 21.71 1.40
N ASN A 313 15.94 21.81 0.42
CA ASN A 313 14.78 22.71 0.56
C ASN A 313 13.66 22.14 1.46
N TYR A 314 13.81 20.89 1.93
CA TYR A 314 12.92 20.23 2.89
C TYR A 314 13.41 20.32 4.35
N ALA A 315 14.52 21.00 4.63
CA ALA A 315 15.19 20.99 5.94
C ALA A 315 14.49 21.80 7.06
N LEU A 316 13.28 22.33 6.83
CA LEU A 316 12.51 23.07 7.83
C LEU A 316 11.03 22.65 7.82
N LEU A 317 10.76 21.36 7.65
CA LEU A 317 9.41 20.80 7.79
C LEU A 317 9.02 20.76 9.28
N GLY A 318 8.62 21.91 9.82
CA GLY A 318 7.95 22.02 11.10
C GLY A 318 6.58 21.33 11.03
N VAL A 319 6.52 20.05 11.39
CA VAL A 319 5.25 19.38 11.64
C VAL A 319 4.84 19.73 13.07
N ALA A 320 3.97 20.73 13.20
CA ALA A 320 3.20 20.99 14.42
C ALA A 320 2.13 19.91 14.61
#